data_AF-A0AB36IX64-F1
#
_entry.id   AF-A0AB36IX64-F1
#
_cell.length_a   1.000
_cell.length_b   1.000
_cell.length_c   1.000
_cell.angle_alpha   90.00
_cell.angle_beta   90.00
_cell.angle_gamma   90.00
#
_symmetry.space_group_name_H-M   'P 1'
#
loop_
_entity.id
_entity.type
_entity.pdbx_description
1 polymer ?
#
loop_
_entity_poly.entity_id
_entity_poly.type
_entity_poly.pdbx_seq_one_letter_code
_entity_poly.pdbx_strand_id
1 'polypeptide(L)'
;MTRIEPVHADAALPAFDTARRRYGWLPNTIRVMARGTNAADLYLAAGEFNARGAVLPLARERIAIHVAETNGCEYCRTAHTLAARALARPGHADNQSVDAQVEFATRMLRSRGRLSDEDLDHARAAGIDAQTMIDIAAVIAENMLGNLINNLARTELDAMLRQRMTEGTA
;
A
#
# COMPACT_ATOMS: atom_id res chain seq x y z
N MET A 1 18.61 -4.21 11.24
CA MET A 1 18.01 -5.03 12.31
C MET A 1 16.69 -4.43 12.76
N THR A 2 15.63 -5.23 12.65
CA THR A 2 14.28 -4.90 13.14
C THR A 2 14.33 -4.65 14.66
N ARG A 3 13.71 -3.55 15.12
CA ARG A 3 13.65 -3.09 16.51
C ARG A 3 12.55 -3.76 17.34
N ILE A 4 11.48 -4.20 16.68
CA ILE A 4 10.42 -4.99 17.30
C ILE A 4 10.59 -6.40 16.78
N GLU A 5 10.92 -7.34 17.66
CA GLU A 5 11.11 -8.74 17.28
C GLU A 5 9.86 -9.23 16.53
N PRO A 6 9.95 -9.73 15.29
CA PRO A 6 8.79 -10.25 14.59
C PRO A 6 8.28 -11.53 15.25
N VAL A 7 6.98 -11.82 15.18
CA VAL A 7 6.47 -13.14 15.59
C VAL A 7 7.12 -14.22 14.72
N HIS A 8 7.46 -15.36 15.33
CA HIS A 8 8.02 -16.49 14.60
C HIS A 8 7.05 -17.01 13.54
N ALA A 9 7.56 -17.36 12.36
CA ALA A 9 6.73 -17.67 11.20
C ALA A 9 5.89 -18.96 11.35
N ASP A 10 6.26 -19.85 12.27
CA ASP A 10 5.55 -21.09 12.59
C ASP A 10 4.38 -20.90 13.57
N ALA A 11 4.19 -19.69 14.10
CA ALA A 11 3.03 -19.39 14.94
C ALA A 11 1.72 -19.60 14.18
N ALA A 12 0.77 -20.29 14.82
CA ALA A 12 -0.56 -20.56 14.29
C ALA A 12 -1.50 -19.37 14.52
N LEU A 13 -1.34 -18.31 13.72
CA LEU A 13 -2.18 -17.11 13.78
C LEU A 13 -3.07 -16.99 12.54
N PRO A 14 -4.38 -16.68 12.68
CA PRO A 14 -5.29 -16.48 11.54
C PRO A 14 -4.77 -15.46 10.51
N ALA A 15 -4.15 -14.36 10.98
CA ALA A 15 -3.53 -13.36 10.12
C ALA A 15 -2.42 -13.95 9.22
N PHE A 16 -1.67 -14.93 9.71
CA PHE A 16 -0.59 -15.55 8.94
C PHE A 16 -1.15 -16.44 7.84
N ASP A 17 -2.22 -17.18 8.13
CA ASP A 17 -2.90 -17.99 7.12
C ASP A 17 -3.53 -17.11 6.04
N THR A 18 -4.15 -15.99 6.44
CA THR A 18 -4.67 -14.99 5.51
C THR A 18 -3.56 -14.39 4.64
N ALA A 19 -2.43 -14.00 5.22
CA ALA A 19 -1.29 -13.47 4.47
C ALA A 19 -0.73 -14.50 3.48
N ARG A 20 -0.56 -15.77 3.89
CA ARG A 20 -0.09 -16.84 3.00
C ARG A 20 -1.04 -17.10 1.85
N ARG A 21 -2.35 -17.15 2.10
CA ARG A 21 -3.36 -17.30 1.03
C ARG A 21 -3.33 -16.13 0.07
N ARG A 22 -3.19 -14.91 0.58
CA ARG A 22 -3.23 -13.68 -0.22
C ARG A 22 -1.97 -13.45 -1.06
N TYR A 23 -0.79 -13.63 -0.46
CA TYR A 23 0.49 -13.26 -1.07
C TYR A 23 1.29 -14.46 -1.59
N GLY A 24 0.91 -15.69 -1.21
CA GLY A 24 1.70 -16.90 -1.47
C GLY A 24 2.91 -17.06 -0.54
N TRP A 25 3.14 -16.11 0.38
CA TRP A 25 4.17 -16.17 1.42
C TRP A 25 3.73 -15.39 2.66
N LEU A 26 4.54 -15.42 3.73
CA LEU A 26 4.31 -14.63 4.95
C LEU A 26 5.29 -13.43 5.01
N PRO A 27 4.86 -12.20 4.71
CA PRO A 27 5.74 -11.03 4.72
C PRO A 27 6.24 -10.68 6.12
N ASN A 28 7.48 -10.19 6.23
CA ASN A 28 8.04 -9.68 7.48
C ASN A 28 7.18 -8.58 8.12
N THR A 29 6.54 -7.70 7.32
CA THR A 29 5.61 -6.69 7.85
C THR A 29 4.45 -7.32 8.63
N ILE A 30 3.86 -8.42 8.14
CA ILE A 30 2.76 -9.10 8.83
C ILE A 30 3.25 -9.73 10.13
N ARG A 31 4.45 -10.30 10.14
CA ARG A 31 5.06 -10.87 11.35
C ARG A 31 5.32 -9.82 12.43
N VAL A 32 5.68 -8.60 12.04
CA VAL A 32 5.84 -7.46 12.95
C VAL A 32 4.47 -7.00 13.45
N MET A 33 3.50 -6.80 12.56
CA MET A 33 2.14 -6.38 12.92
C MET A 33 1.47 -7.34 13.91
N ALA A 34 1.73 -8.64 13.78
CA ALA A 34 1.20 -9.69 14.65
C ALA A 34 1.73 -9.66 16.09
N ARG A 35 2.70 -8.78 16.41
CA ARG A 35 3.04 -8.50 17.82
C ARG A 35 1.96 -7.70 18.52
N GLY A 36 1.18 -6.91 17.77
CA GLY A 36 -0.05 -6.31 18.27
C GLY A 36 -1.22 -7.30 18.21
N THR A 37 -2.28 -7.03 18.96
CA THR A 37 -3.48 -7.89 18.99
C THR A 37 -4.43 -7.64 17.83
N ASN A 38 -4.30 -6.51 17.11
CA ASN A 38 -5.28 -6.06 16.10
C ASN A 38 -4.66 -5.65 14.76
N ALA A 39 -3.40 -5.25 14.73
CA ALA A 39 -2.83 -4.53 13.59
C ALA A 39 -2.72 -5.39 12.32
N ALA A 40 -2.38 -6.67 12.46
CA ALA A 40 -2.25 -7.57 11.31
C ALA A 40 -3.60 -7.83 10.64
N ASP A 41 -4.64 -8.12 11.42
CA ASP A 41 -6.00 -8.35 10.90
C ASP A 41 -6.58 -7.07 10.30
N LEU A 42 -6.40 -5.92 10.96
CA LEU A 42 -6.85 -4.62 10.45
C LEU A 42 -6.20 -4.31 9.10
N TYR A 43 -4.88 -4.47 8.98
CA TYR A 43 -4.16 -4.19 7.75
C TYR A 43 -4.58 -5.12 6.61
N LEU A 44 -4.67 -6.43 6.87
CA LEU A 44 -5.07 -7.43 5.87
C LEU A 44 -6.51 -7.21 5.39
N ALA A 45 -7.42 -6.92 6.32
CA ALA A 45 -8.82 -6.62 6.01
C ALA A 45 -8.95 -5.32 5.21
N ALA A 46 -8.25 -4.25 5.62
CA ALA A 46 -8.24 -2.98 4.88
C ALA A 46 -7.79 -3.19 3.43
N GLY A 47 -6.70 -3.92 3.21
CA GLY A 47 -6.24 -4.23 1.86
C GLY A 47 -7.20 -5.10 1.07
N GLU A 48 -8.01 -5.94 1.71
CA GLU A 48 -9.02 -6.78 1.04
C GLU A 48 -10.21 -5.93 0.62
N PHE A 49 -10.70 -5.05 1.49
CA PHE A 49 -11.78 -4.13 1.18
C PHE A 49 -11.38 -3.12 0.12
N ASN A 50 -10.18 -2.54 0.22
CA ASN A 50 -9.65 -1.63 -0.79
C ASN A 50 -9.47 -2.29 -2.17
N ALA A 51 -9.33 -3.63 -2.23
CA ALA A 51 -9.29 -4.36 -3.50
C ALA A 51 -10.65 -4.50 -4.19
N ARG A 52 -11.75 -4.26 -3.47
CA ARG A 52 -13.13 -4.30 -3.99
C ARG A 52 -13.67 -2.90 -4.35
N GLY A 53 -12.95 -1.85 -3.97
CA GLY A 53 -13.31 -0.46 -4.25
C GLY A 53 -13.01 -0.02 -5.69
N ALA A 54 -13.25 1.26 -5.97
CA ALA A 54 -13.13 1.86 -7.31
C ALA A 54 -11.70 2.25 -7.70
N VAL A 55 -10.74 2.21 -6.76
CA VAL A 55 -9.34 2.58 -7.04
C VAL A 55 -8.66 1.50 -7.88
N LEU A 56 -8.14 1.91 -9.03
CA LEU A 56 -7.53 1.00 -10.00
C LEU A 56 -6.34 0.27 -9.37
N PRO A 57 -6.10 -1.03 -9.67
CA PRO A 57 -5.02 -1.80 -9.05
C PRO A 57 -3.65 -1.12 -9.15
N LEU A 58 -3.28 -0.60 -10.33
CA LEU A 58 -2.02 0.12 -10.50
C LEU A 58 -2.00 1.46 -9.76
N ALA A 59 -3.14 2.16 -9.68
CA ALA A 59 -3.24 3.39 -8.89
C ALA A 59 -3.07 3.11 -7.39
N ARG A 60 -3.65 2.03 -6.85
CA ARG A 60 -3.47 1.63 -5.44
C ARG A 60 -1.99 1.46 -5.09
N GLU A 61 -1.23 0.75 -5.92
CA GLU A 61 0.21 0.57 -5.70
C GLU A 61 0.99 1.89 -5.83
N ARG A 62 0.67 2.74 -6.81
CA ARG A 62 1.34 4.05 -6.97
C ARG A 62 1.02 5.03 -5.85
N ILE A 63 -0.21 5.03 -5.35
CA ILE A 63 -0.61 5.78 -4.15
C ILE A 63 0.17 5.28 -2.94
N ALA A 64 0.26 3.96 -2.74
CA ALA A 64 1.03 3.36 -1.67
C ALA A 64 2.51 3.76 -1.70
N ILE A 65 3.13 3.82 -2.88
CA ILE A 65 4.49 4.33 -3.09
C ILE A 65 4.60 5.80 -2.63
N HIS A 66 3.68 6.66 -3.05
CA HIS A 66 3.70 8.08 -2.65
C HIS A 66 3.51 8.29 -1.15
N VAL A 67 2.64 7.50 -0.51
CA VAL A 67 2.49 7.51 0.95
C VAL A 67 3.79 7.06 1.62
N ALA A 68 4.42 6.00 1.10
CA ALA A 68 5.71 5.49 1.59
C ALA A 68 6.86 6.49 1.45
N GLU A 69 6.96 7.19 0.32
CA GLU A 69 7.95 8.25 0.11
C GLU A 69 7.73 9.43 1.06
N THR A 70 6.47 9.85 1.22
CA THR A 70 6.09 10.94 2.13
C THR A 70 6.46 10.62 3.58
N ASN A 71 6.29 9.37 4.01
CA ASN A 71 6.59 8.93 5.38
C ASN A 71 8.02 8.38 5.56
N GLY A 72 8.84 8.34 4.52
CA GLY A 72 10.18 7.74 4.58
C GLY A 72 10.18 6.24 4.90
N CYS A 73 9.18 5.48 4.44
CA CYS A 73 9.05 4.05 4.71
C CYS A 73 9.68 3.19 3.61
N GLU A 74 10.94 2.77 3.80
CA GLU A 74 11.68 2.00 2.81
C GLU A 74 11.07 0.62 2.50
N TYR A 75 10.62 -0.12 3.53
CA TYR A 75 9.97 -1.42 3.34
C TYR A 75 8.76 -1.31 2.42
N CYS A 76 7.84 -0.38 2.73
CA CYS A 76 6.62 -0.18 1.97
C CYS A 76 6.94 0.32 0.55
N ARG A 77 7.84 1.32 0.42
CA ARG A 77 8.25 1.84 -0.89
C ARG A 77 8.76 0.73 -1.79
N THR A 78 9.64 -0.11 -1.28
CA THR A 78 10.18 -1.25 -2.04
C THR A 78 9.11 -2.27 -2.40
N ALA A 79 8.31 -2.72 -1.44
CA ALA A 79 7.29 -3.75 -1.66
C ALA A 79 6.26 -3.30 -2.72
N HIS A 80 5.74 -2.09 -2.58
CA HIS A 80 4.75 -1.53 -3.52
C HIS A 80 5.36 -1.17 -4.88
N THR A 81 6.65 -0.80 -4.94
CA THR A 81 7.34 -0.61 -6.23
C THR A 81 7.40 -1.91 -7.03
N LEU A 82 7.73 -3.03 -6.39
CA LEU A 82 7.76 -4.33 -7.05
C LEU A 82 6.35 -4.78 -7.48
N ALA A 83 5.33 -4.51 -6.67
CA ALA A 83 3.94 -4.79 -7.02
C ALA A 83 3.46 -3.94 -8.22
N ALA A 84 3.74 -2.62 -8.20
CA ALA A 84 3.41 -1.72 -9.31
C ALA A 84 4.09 -2.16 -10.63
N ARG A 85 5.36 -2.57 -10.58
CA ARG A 85 6.09 -3.10 -11.75
C ARG A 85 5.42 -4.34 -12.34
N ALA A 86 4.94 -5.25 -11.49
CA ALA A 86 4.22 -6.44 -11.95
C ALA A 86 2.88 -6.12 -12.62
N LEU A 87 2.23 -5.01 -12.24
CA LEU A 87 0.97 -4.54 -12.82
C LEU A 87 1.15 -3.69 -14.08
N ALA A 88 2.27 -2.99 -14.23
CA ALA A 88 2.54 -2.03 -15.30
C ALA A 88 2.89 -2.69 -16.66
N ARG A 89 2.05 -3.62 -17.14
CA ARG A 89 2.24 -4.26 -18.45
C ARG A 89 1.92 -3.27 -19.58
N PRO A 90 2.81 -3.10 -20.58
CA PRO A 90 2.56 -2.21 -21.72
C PRO A 90 1.23 -2.55 -22.44
N GLY A 91 0.47 -1.50 -22.80
CA GLY A 91 -0.76 -1.60 -23.60
C GLY A 91 -2.01 -2.11 -22.88
N HIS A 92 -1.98 -2.31 -21.55
CA HIS A 92 -3.11 -2.84 -20.78
C HIS A 92 -3.65 -1.91 -19.68
N ALA A 93 -2.92 -0.86 -19.32
CA ALA A 93 -3.32 0.06 -18.27
C ALA A 93 -3.91 1.36 -18.86
N ASP A 94 -5.08 1.76 -18.36
CA ASP A 94 -5.60 3.12 -18.53
C ASP A 94 -4.75 4.09 -17.70
N ASN A 95 -3.59 4.43 -18.25
CA ASN A 95 -2.60 5.26 -17.56
C ASN A 95 -3.16 6.64 -17.22
N GLN A 96 -4.08 7.18 -18.03
CA GLN A 96 -4.69 8.48 -17.75
C GLN A 96 -5.55 8.44 -16.49
N SER A 97 -6.44 7.44 -16.35
CA SER A 97 -7.25 7.28 -15.13
C SER A 97 -6.39 6.93 -13.92
N VAL A 98 -5.34 6.12 -14.10
CA VAL A 98 -4.38 5.81 -13.03
C VAL A 98 -3.68 7.09 -12.55
N ASP A 99 -3.17 7.90 -13.48
CA ASP A 99 -2.46 9.15 -13.16
C ASP A 99 -3.39 10.15 -12.46
N ALA A 100 -4.65 10.26 -12.90
CA ALA A 100 -5.65 11.10 -12.26
C ALA A 100 -5.90 10.69 -10.79
N GLN A 101 -6.10 9.39 -10.53
CA GLN A 101 -6.30 8.88 -9.17
C GLN A 101 -5.07 9.12 -8.27
N VAL A 102 -3.86 8.95 -8.81
CA VAL A 102 -2.60 9.19 -8.09
C VAL A 102 -2.42 10.68 -7.77
N GLU A 103 -2.71 11.58 -8.72
CA GLU A 103 -2.64 13.03 -8.51
C GLU A 103 -3.62 13.48 -7.42
N PHE A 104 -4.88 13.03 -7.48
CA PHE A 104 -5.86 13.35 -6.44
C PHE A 104 -5.43 12.84 -5.05
N ALA A 105 -4.94 11.59 -4.98
CA ALA A 105 -4.41 11.04 -3.74
C ALA A 105 -3.22 11.84 -3.20
N THR A 106 -2.36 12.34 -4.08
CA THR A 106 -1.20 13.17 -3.72
C THR A 106 -1.64 14.50 -3.10
N ARG A 107 -2.64 15.15 -3.70
CA ARG A 107 -3.24 16.36 -3.13
C ARG A 107 -3.88 16.09 -1.77
N MET A 108 -4.67 15.02 -1.66
CA MET A 108 -5.31 14.62 -0.42
C MET A 108 -4.29 14.34 0.69
N LEU A 109 -3.21 13.61 0.36
CA LEU A 109 -2.15 13.29 1.31
C LEU A 109 -1.44 14.56 1.82
N ARG A 110 -1.07 15.47 0.91
CA ARG A 110 -0.39 16.73 1.24
C ARG A 110 -1.26 17.66 2.07
N SER A 111 -2.54 17.79 1.71
CA SER A 111 -3.50 18.65 2.43
C SER A 111 -4.06 17.99 3.69
N ARG A 112 -3.76 16.71 3.94
CA ARG A 112 -4.34 15.89 5.02
C ARG A 112 -5.87 15.86 4.93
N GLY A 113 -6.39 15.71 3.71
CA GLY A 113 -7.83 15.66 3.42
C GLY A 113 -8.52 17.03 3.37
N ARG A 114 -7.80 18.13 3.58
CA ARG A 114 -8.34 19.51 3.51
C ARG A 114 -8.30 20.03 2.08
N LEU A 115 -9.03 19.36 1.19
CA LEU A 115 -9.16 19.72 -0.23
C LEU A 115 -10.06 20.94 -0.40
N SER A 116 -9.75 21.79 -1.37
CA SER A 116 -10.64 22.90 -1.77
C SER A 116 -11.76 22.41 -2.70
N ASP A 117 -12.78 23.23 -2.90
CA ASP A 117 -13.81 22.94 -3.92
C ASP A 117 -13.20 22.81 -5.33
N GLU A 118 -12.17 23.61 -5.62
CA GLU A 118 -11.41 23.52 -6.87
C GLU A 118 -10.69 22.17 -7.04
N ASP A 119 -10.10 21.62 -5.97
CA ASP A 119 -9.50 20.28 -6.01
C ASP A 119 -10.54 19.20 -6.32
N LEU A 120 -11.75 19.32 -5.73
CA LEU A 120 -12.84 18.39 -5.97
C LEU A 120 -13.39 18.50 -7.40
N ASP A 121 -13.53 19.72 -7.92
CA ASP A 121 -13.97 19.96 -9.29
C ASP A 121 -12.95 19.48 -10.32
N HIS A 122 -11.66 19.69 -10.05
CA HIS A 122 -10.58 19.15 -10.88
C HIS A 122 -10.62 17.62 -10.92
N ALA A 123 -10.84 16.96 -9.78
CA ALA A 123 -10.97 15.51 -9.71
C ALA A 123 -12.18 14.99 -10.49
N ARG A 124 -13.34 15.65 -10.37
CA ARG A 124 -14.56 15.31 -11.14
C ARG A 124 -14.34 15.47 -12.64
N ALA A 125 -13.67 16.56 -13.06
CA ALA A 125 -13.33 16.80 -14.46
C ALA A 125 -12.38 15.72 -15.02
N ALA A 126 -11.56 15.11 -14.17
CA ALA A 126 -10.70 13.98 -14.51
C ALA A 126 -11.42 12.60 -14.42
N GLY A 127 -12.73 12.58 -14.21
CA GLY A 127 -13.53 11.35 -14.14
C GLY A 127 -13.50 10.64 -12.78
N ILE A 128 -12.99 11.28 -11.72
CA ILE A 128 -12.98 10.73 -10.37
C ILE A 128 -14.30 11.08 -9.68
N ASP A 129 -15.14 10.08 -9.43
CA ASP A 129 -16.40 10.26 -8.72
C ASP A 129 -16.24 10.27 -7.19
N ALA A 130 -17.33 10.61 -6.49
CA ALA A 130 -17.30 10.70 -5.02
C ALA A 130 -16.94 9.37 -4.34
N GLN A 131 -17.35 8.23 -4.90
CA GLN A 131 -16.97 6.91 -4.38
C GLN A 131 -15.45 6.72 -4.48
N THR A 132 -14.87 6.96 -5.66
CA THR A 132 -13.43 6.83 -5.89
C THR A 132 -12.63 7.77 -4.99
N MET A 133 -13.11 8.99 -4.74
CA MET A 133 -12.47 9.92 -3.81
C MET A 133 -12.40 9.36 -2.38
N ILE A 134 -13.49 8.76 -1.88
CA ILE A 134 -13.53 8.15 -0.55
C ILE A 134 -12.66 6.88 -0.50
N ASP A 135 -12.70 6.04 -1.54
CA ASP A 135 -11.88 4.84 -1.61
C ASP A 135 -10.37 5.19 -1.66
N ILE A 136 -9.98 6.30 -2.30
CA ILE A 136 -8.60 6.82 -2.26
C ILE A 136 -8.18 7.17 -0.83
N ALA A 137 -9.07 7.78 -0.03
CA ALA A 137 -8.78 8.07 1.37
C ALA A 137 -8.53 6.77 2.18
N ALA A 138 -9.31 5.72 1.91
CA ALA A 138 -9.14 4.41 2.54
C ALA A 138 -7.81 3.74 2.15
N VAL A 139 -7.39 3.85 0.88
CA VAL A 139 -6.07 3.37 0.41
C VAL A 139 -4.93 4.14 1.10
N ILE A 140 -5.06 5.46 1.25
CA ILE A 140 -4.06 6.26 1.99
C ILE A 140 -3.99 5.80 3.45
N ALA A 141 -5.12 5.58 4.11
CA ALA A 141 -5.18 5.17 5.52
C ALA A 141 -4.55 3.79 5.76
N GLU A 142 -4.84 2.79 4.91
CA GLU A 142 -4.20 1.46 4.96
C GLU A 142 -2.67 1.59 4.88
N ASN A 143 -2.19 2.36 3.92
CA ASN A 143 -0.75 2.53 3.71
C ASN A 143 -0.10 3.32 4.83
N MET A 144 -0.79 4.33 5.38
CA MET A 144 -0.33 5.05 6.57
C MET A 144 -0.12 4.11 7.77
N LEU A 145 -1.06 3.18 8.01
CA LEU A 145 -0.92 2.16 9.06
C LEU A 145 0.33 1.31 8.85
N GLY A 146 0.51 0.76 7.64
CA GLY A 146 1.68 -0.05 7.30
C GLY A 146 2.99 0.73 7.45
N ASN A 147 3.00 1.99 7.05
CA ASN A 147 4.16 2.88 7.13
C ASN A 147 4.57 3.15 8.58
N LEU A 148 3.61 3.53 9.43
CA LEU A 148 3.85 3.80 10.84
C LEU A 148 4.46 2.59 11.54
N ILE A 149 3.90 1.41 11.30
CA ILE A 149 4.39 0.16 11.90
C ILE A 149 5.77 -0.21 11.39
N ASN A 150 6.00 -0.16 10.07
CA ASN A 150 7.29 -0.54 9.50
C ASN A 150 8.41 0.44 9.89
N ASN A 151 8.11 1.74 9.99
CA ASN A 151 9.06 2.72 10.49
C ASN A 151 9.35 2.54 11.98
N LEU A 152 8.31 2.32 12.79
CA LEU A 152 8.45 2.02 14.22
C LEU A 152 9.34 0.79 14.42
N ALA A 153 9.06 -0.30 13.73
CA ALA A 153 9.80 -1.54 13.86
C ALA A 153 11.14 -1.55 13.11
N ARG A 154 11.39 -0.63 12.17
CA ARG A 154 12.50 -0.76 11.19
C ARG A 154 12.50 -2.16 10.54
N THR A 155 11.33 -2.57 10.07
CA THR A 155 11.09 -3.91 9.51
C THR A 155 12.09 -4.20 8.40
N GLU A 156 12.80 -5.31 8.54
CA GLU A 156 13.71 -5.77 7.50
C GLU A 156 12.97 -6.29 6.28
N LEU A 157 13.48 -5.91 5.11
CA LEU A 157 12.96 -6.37 3.84
C LEU A 157 13.13 -7.89 3.70
N ASP A 158 12.05 -8.55 3.27
CA ASP A 158 12.04 -9.97 2.96
C ASP A 158 13.15 -10.31 1.97
N ALA A 159 13.80 -11.47 2.16
CA ALA A 159 14.92 -11.90 1.32
C ALA A 159 14.54 -11.95 -0.17
N MET A 160 13.33 -12.43 -0.48
CA MET A 160 12.82 -12.50 -1.85
C MET A 160 12.57 -11.11 -2.47
N LEU A 161 12.16 -10.12 -1.67
CA LEU A 161 11.96 -8.75 -2.17
C LEU A 161 13.32 -8.08 -2.44
N ARG A 162 14.32 -8.34 -1.60
CA ARG A 162 15.72 -7.94 -1.86
C ARG A 162 16.25 -8.52 -3.17
N GLN A 163 16.02 -9.81 -3.41
CA GLN A 163 16.45 -10.47 -4.65
C GLN A 163 15.76 -9.88 -5.89
N ARG A 164 14.44 -9.69 -5.87
CA ARG A 164 13.69 -9.13 -7.00
C ARG A 164 14.09 -7.69 -7.32
N MET A 165 14.51 -6.92 -6.31
CA MET A 165 15.05 -5.59 -6.52
C MET A 165 16.35 -5.61 -7.35
N THR A 166 17.23 -6.58 -7.12
CA THR A 166 18.50 -6.70 -7.86
C THR A 166 18.31 -7.23 -9.27
N GLU A 167 17.29 -8.07 -9.51
CA GLU A 167 17.00 -8.64 -10.82
C GLU A 167 16.31 -7.64 -11.76
N GLY A 168 15.48 -6.72 -11.21
CA GLY A 168 14.74 -5.72 -12.00
C GLY A 168 15.52 -4.42 -12.30
N THR A 169 16.84 -4.42 -12.17
CA THR A 169 17.76 -3.33 -12.56
C THR A 169 18.65 -3.67 -13.76
N ALA A 170 18.45 -4.85 -14.36
CA ALA A 170 19.02 -5.24 -15.66
C ALA A 170 17.97 -5.05 -16.77
#